data_AF-A0A433MY98-F1
#
_entry.id   AF-A0A433MY98-F1
#
_cell.length_a   1.000
_cell.length_b   1.000
_cell.length_c   1.000
_cell.angle_alpha   90.00
_cell.angle_beta   90.00
_cell.angle_gamma   90.00
#
_symmetry.space_group_name_H-M   'P 1'
#
loop_
_entity.id
_entity.type
_entity.pdbx_description
1 polymer ?
#
loop_
_entity_poly.entity_id
_entity_poly.type
_entity_poly.pdbx_seq_one_letter_code
_entity_poly.pdbx_strand_id
1 'polypeptide(L)'
;MTLMNGREHIKIDAGNYQRGKLKGRKPTSAQLCKHRDGNYYIHIQIKDEAPEPIKSTNVIGVDFGRRDIAVTSNGDKWDGKQINDVRDKFSRVRSSLQKKATKGTRSTRRRARQILQRLSGKERRYQQWLNHNISKSIIQDALKNNAALAIEDLTGIRERTNQKPRNKTERRRSNSWSFYQLRFFLEYKGIQFGVEVIAVPPAWTSQTCHQCLHVGLRSDKRFKCTNEACSWSGDADFNGAKNIATIGAVFVNQPRGSNCLCCELSTDSSGLLKSLRSPLAGA
;
A
#
# COMPACT_ATOMS: atom_id res chain seq x y z
N MET A 1 21.74 24.59 21.84
CA MET A 1 22.16 23.18 21.93
C MET A 1 22.96 23.00 23.19
N THR A 2 22.78 21.91 23.93
CA THR A 2 23.63 21.58 25.08
C THR A 2 24.83 20.78 24.56
N LEU A 3 26.03 21.33 24.71
CA LEU A 3 27.31 20.71 24.41
C LEU A 3 28.00 20.31 25.73
N MET A 4 29.09 19.54 25.67
CA MET A 4 29.84 19.14 26.87
C MET A 4 30.33 20.34 27.70
N ASN A 5 30.56 21.48 27.06
CA ASN A 5 31.14 22.67 27.69
C ASN A 5 30.11 23.78 27.99
N GLY A 6 28.80 23.53 27.78
CA GLY A 6 27.75 24.51 28.04
C GLY A 6 26.64 24.55 26.99
N ARG A 7 25.75 25.55 27.10
CA ARG A 7 24.68 25.77 26.11
C ARG A 7 25.12 26.83 25.09
N GLU A 8 25.08 26.46 23.82
CA GLU A 8 25.34 27.38 22.71
C GLU A 8 24.10 27.67 21.90
N HIS A 9 23.95 28.93 21.46
CA HIS A 9 22.91 29.36 20.54
C HIS A 9 23.43 29.27 19.11
N ILE A 10 23.01 28.23 18.40
CA ILE A 10 23.36 28.03 17.00
C ILE A 10 22.21 28.55 16.13
N LYS A 11 22.53 29.46 15.21
CA LYS A 11 21.57 29.94 14.22
C LYS A 11 21.21 28.81 13.27
N ILE A 12 19.92 28.49 13.18
CA ILE A 12 19.41 27.45 12.28
C ILE A 12 19.14 28.08 10.92
N ASP A 13 19.74 27.53 9.87
CA ASP A 13 19.36 27.85 8.49
C ASP A 13 18.10 27.08 8.10
N ALA A 14 16.94 27.67 8.42
CA ALA A 14 15.63 27.10 8.12
C ALA A 14 14.98 27.82 6.94
N GLY A 15 14.60 27.09 5.88
CA GLY A 15 13.81 27.65 4.79
C GLY A 15 12.38 28.04 5.21
N ASN A 16 11.67 28.75 4.32
CA ASN A 16 10.31 29.23 4.60
C ASN A 16 9.33 28.11 4.96
N TYR A 17 9.46 26.94 4.32
CA TYR A 17 8.66 25.76 4.63
C TYR A 17 8.87 25.28 6.07
N GLN A 18 10.14 25.16 6.51
CA GLN A 18 10.48 24.73 7.87
C GLN A 18 10.02 25.75 8.90
N ARG A 19 10.24 27.05 8.63
CA ARG A 19 9.74 28.14 9.49
C ARG A 19 8.22 28.09 9.63
N GLY A 20 7.51 27.87 8.52
CA GLY A 20 6.05 27.71 8.52
C GLY A 20 5.58 26.52 9.37
N LYS A 21 6.31 25.40 9.33
CA LYS A 21 6.00 24.22 10.16
C LYS A 21 6.28 24.43 11.66
N LEU A 22 7.21 25.31 12.01
CA LEU A 22 7.55 25.63 13.40
C LEU A 22 6.68 26.76 13.97
N LYS A 23 6.08 27.60 13.11
CA LYS A 23 5.29 28.74 13.54
C LYS A 23 4.08 28.29 14.37
N GLY A 24 3.97 28.79 15.60
CA GLY A 24 2.85 28.49 16.49
C GLY A 24 2.88 27.10 17.13
N ARG A 25 3.94 26.31 16.93
CA ARG A 25 4.08 24.96 17.49
C ARG A 25 5.23 24.91 18.49
N LYS A 26 5.11 24.06 19.51
CA LYS A 26 6.14 23.86 20.54
C LYS A 26 6.96 22.60 20.22
N PRO A 27 8.24 22.72 19.84
CA PRO A 27 9.12 21.58 19.67
C PRO A 27 9.29 20.82 20.99
N THR A 28 9.27 19.49 20.94
CA THR A 28 9.48 18.64 22.13
C THR A 28 10.95 18.30 22.30
N SER A 29 11.63 17.91 21.22
CA SER A 29 13.03 17.51 21.24
C SER A 29 13.71 17.89 19.92
N ALA A 30 15.03 17.99 19.93
CA ALA A 30 15.82 18.20 18.72
C ALA A 30 17.11 17.37 18.78
N GLN A 31 17.46 16.72 17.68
CA GLN A 31 18.69 15.93 17.55
C GLN A 31 19.55 16.48 16.41
N LEU A 32 20.83 16.73 16.68
CA LEU A 32 21.80 17.10 15.64
C LEU A 32 22.41 15.84 15.03
N CYS A 33 22.33 15.71 13.71
CA CYS A 33 22.81 14.56 12.96
C CYS A 33 23.79 14.99 11.87
N LYS A 34 24.95 14.33 11.79
CA LYS A 34 25.87 14.47 10.66
C LYS A 34 25.46 13.53 9.54
N HIS A 35 25.18 14.07 8.37
CA HIS A 35 24.76 13.29 7.20
C HIS A 35 25.97 12.86 6.34
N ARG A 36 25.71 11.95 5.40
CA ARG A 36 26.75 11.37 4.51
C ARG A 36 27.38 12.38 3.54
N ASP A 37 26.71 13.50 3.30
CA ASP A 37 27.22 14.64 2.55
C ASP A 37 28.22 15.48 3.35
N GLY A 38 28.41 15.19 4.64
CA GLY A 38 29.30 15.92 5.55
C GLY A 38 28.61 17.06 6.28
N ASN A 39 27.38 17.40 5.91
CA ASN A 39 26.61 18.49 6.49
C ASN A 39 25.91 18.05 7.78
N TYR A 40 25.64 19.02 8.65
CA TYR A 40 24.90 18.83 9.90
C TYR A 40 23.45 19.24 9.69
N TYR A 41 22.52 18.38 10.10
CA TYR A 41 21.09 18.62 10.06
C TYR A 41 20.53 18.52 11.48
N ILE A 42 19.54 19.36 11.80
CA ILE A 42 18.81 19.27 13.06
C ILE A 42 17.43 18.68 12.82
N HIS A 43 17.13 17.55 13.47
CA HIS A 43 15.83 16.91 13.44
C HIS A 43 15.02 17.40 14.62
N ILE A 44 14.03 18.25 14.36
CA ILE A 44 13.14 18.82 15.37
C ILE A 44 11.86 18.00 15.42
N GLN A 45 11.53 17.47 16.59
CA GLN A 45 10.28 16.74 16.82
C GLN A 45 9.21 17.68 17.33
N ILE A 46 8.03 17.59 16.72
CA ILE A 46 6.84 18.35 17.08
C ILE A 46 5.74 17.32 17.34
N LYS A 47 5.03 17.49 18.45
CA LYS A 47 3.81 16.74 18.74
C LYS A 47 2.62 17.59 18.32
N ASP A 48 1.80 17.05 17.44
CA ASP A 48 0.51 17.60 17.06
C ASP A 48 -0.56 16.61 17.52
N GLU A 49 -1.71 17.11 17.99
CA GLU A 49 -2.88 16.29 18.24
C GLU A 49 -3.52 15.94 16.89
N ALA A 50 -3.78 14.66 16.67
CA ALA A 50 -4.48 14.21 15.48
C ALA A 50 -5.98 14.51 15.61
N PRO A 51 -6.67 14.91 14.53
CA PRO A 51 -8.12 15.03 14.55
C PRO A 51 -8.75 13.67 14.86
N GLU A 52 -9.92 13.70 15.50
CA GLU A 52 -10.69 12.47 15.72
C GLU A 52 -11.07 11.82 14.38
N PRO A 53 -11.05 10.47 14.30
CA PRO A 53 -11.40 9.77 13.08
C PRO A 53 -12.87 10.01 12.73
N ILE A 54 -13.12 10.34 11.46
CA ILE A 54 -14.46 10.50 10.91
C ILE A 54 -15.17 9.15 10.96
N LYS A 55 -16.25 9.07 11.75
CA LYS A 55 -17.14 7.90 11.75
C LYS A 55 -17.99 7.92 10.49
N SER A 56 -17.58 7.17 9.48
CA SER A 56 -18.27 7.06 8.20
C SER A 56 -18.89 5.69 8.02
N THR A 57 -20.10 5.62 7.48
CA THR A 57 -20.70 4.35 7.01
C THR A 57 -20.12 3.89 5.67
N ASN A 58 -19.56 4.83 4.90
CA ASN A 58 -18.95 4.57 3.60
C ASN A 58 -17.52 4.06 3.76
N VAL A 59 -17.15 3.07 2.95
CA VAL A 59 -15.80 2.49 2.94
C VAL A 59 -15.25 2.42 1.52
N ILE A 60 -14.03 2.91 1.34
CA ILE A 60 -13.27 2.75 0.10
C ILE A 60 -12.28 1.59 0.29
N GLY A 61 -12.44 0.55 -0.50
CA GLY A 61 -11.49 -0.57 -0.53
C GLY A 61 -10.32 -0.28 -1.47
N VAL A 62 -9.11 -0.61 -1.03
CA VAL A 62 -7.89 -0.49 -1.84
C VAL A 62 -7.24 -1.85 -1.98
N ASP A 63 -7.24 -2.36 -3.21
CA ASP A 63 -6.47 -3.55 -3.58
C ASP A 63 -5.06 -3.13 -4.01
N PHE A 64 -4.04 -3.83 -3.52
CA PHE A 64 -2.65 -3.60 -3.91
C PHE A 64 -2.21 -4.71 -4.88
N GLY A 65 -1.72 -4.32 -6.06
CA GLY A 65 -1.29 -5.25 -7.11
C GLY A 65 0.15 -5.06 -7.61
N ARG A 66 0.70 -6.12 -8.21
CA ARG A 66 2.04 -6.06 -8.85
C ARG A 66 2.03 -5.33 -10.18
N ARG A 67 0.94 -5.51 -10.93
CA ARG A 67 0.73 -4.89 -12.24
C ARG A 67 0.26 -3.46 -12.03
N ASP A 68 -0.77 -3.28 -11.21
CA ASP A 68 -1.32 -2.00 -10.82
C ASP A 68 -1.04 -1.79 -9.33
N ILE A 69 -0.35 -0.72 -8.95
CA ILE A 69 0.18 -0.50 -7.60
C ILE A 69 -0.94 -0.47 -6.57
N ALA A 70 -2.04 0.19 -6.92
CA ALA A 70 -3.25 0.26 -6.14
C ALA A 70 -4.46 0.42 -7.09
N VAL A 71 -5.59 -0.18 -6.72
CA VAL A 71 -6.89 -0.02 -7.36
C VAL A 71 -7.92 0.25 -6.27
N THR A 72 -8.77 1.27 -6.44
CA THR A 72 -9.82 1.58 -5.46
C THR A 72 -11.17 1.03 -5.89
N SER A 73 -12.06 0.84 -4.92
CA SER A 73 -13.47 0.52 -5.14
C SER A 73 -14.23 1.62 -5.89
N ASN A 74 -13.67 2.83 -6.00
CA ASN A 74 -14.23 3.95 -6.75
C ASN A 74 -13.79 3.95 -8.22
N GLY A 75 -12.84 3.07 -8.60
CA GLY A 75 -12.35 2.93 -9.97
C GLY A 75 -11.00 3.62 -10.23
N ASP A 76 -10.44 4.33 -9.25
CA ASP A 76 -9.10 4.90 -9.39
C ASP A 76 -8.04 3.81 -9.48
N LYS A 77 -7.07 4.02 -10.36
CA LYS A 77 -6.07 3.02 -10.70
C LYS A 77 -4.71 3.65 -10.91
N TRP A 78 -3.69 3.13 -10.23
CA TRP A 78 -2.30 3.55 -10.41
C TRP A 78 -1.49 2.44 -11.08
N ASP A 79 -1.19 2.61 -12.38
CA ASP A 79 -0.43 1.65 -13.16
C ASP A 79 1.02 1.50 -12.65
N GLY A 80 1.49 0.26 -12.55
CA GLY A 80 2.85 -0.10 -12.21
C GLY A 80 3.83 -0.16 -13.40
N LYS A 81 3.39 0.10 -14.64
CA LYS A 81 4.25 0.02 -15.83
C LYS A 81 5.46 0.96 -15.74
N GLN A 82 5.23 2.24 -15.48
CA GLN A 82 6.31 3.24 -15.42
C GLN A 82 7.35 2.88 -14.35
N ILE A 83 6.92 2.41 -13.19
CA ILE A 83 7.86 2.00 -12.14
C ILE A 83 8.62 0.73 -12.51
N ASN A 84 7.97 -0.22 -13.19
CA ASN A 84 8.64 -1.42 -13.68
C ASN A 84 9.70 -1.08 -14.74
N ASP A 85 9.42 -0.13 -15.64
CA ASP A 85 10.38 0.35 -16.64
C ASP A 85 11.59 1.01 -15.98
N VAL A 86 11.35 1.85 -14.97
CA VAL A 86 12.41 2.49 -14.16
C VAL A 86 13.25 1.43 -13.44
N ARG A 87 12.61 0.46 -12.77
CA ARG A 87 13.31 -0.64 -12.08
C ARG A 87 14.14 -1.48 -13.03
N ASP A 88 13.63 -1.77 -14.22
CA ASP A 88 14.32 -2.57 -15.22
C ASP A 88 15.52 -1.82 -15.79
N LYS A 89 15.39 -0.51 -16.04
CA LYS A 89 16.52 0.37 -16.38
C LYS A 89 17.58 0.35 -15.30
N PHE A 90 17.22 0.58 -14.03
CA PHE A 90 18.17 0.54 -12.92
C PHE A 90 18.83 -0.83 -12.75
N SER A 91 18.08 -1.92 -12.93
CA SER A 91 18.61 -3.28 -12.89
C SER A 91 19.65 -3.52 -13.98
N ARG A 92 19.37 -3.13 -15.23
CA ARG A 92 20.31 -3.25 -16.36
C ARG A 92 21.59 -2.45 -16.13
N VAL A 93 21.44 -1.19 -15.71
CA VAL A 93 22.58 -0.31 -15.40
C VAL A 93 23.43 -0.88 -14.27
N ARG A 94 22.80 -1.36 -13.19
CA ARG A 94 23.50 -1.96 -12.04
C ARG A 94 24.28 -3.21 -12.44
N SER A 95 23.65 -4.13 -13.19
CA SER A 95 24.32 -5.34 -13.68
C SER A 95 25.53 -5.02 -14.56
N SER A 96 25.40 -4.05 -15.47
CA SER A 96 26.51 -3.61 -16.33
C SER A 96 27.66 -3.01 -15.52
N LEU A 97 27.36 -2.14 -14.56
CA LEU A 97 28.36 -1.54 -13.67
C LEU A 97 29.03 -2.56 -12.76
N GLN A 98 28.28 -3.54 -12.22
CA GLN A 98 28.83 -4.61 -11.41
C GLN A 98 29.79 -5.50 -12.21
N LYS A 99 29.43 -5.86 -13.45
CA LYS A 99 30.33 -6.61 -14.35
C LYS A 99 31.64 -5.85 -14.58
N LYS A 100 31.57 -4.54 -14.85
CA LYS A 100 32.75 -3.66 -15.01
C LYS A 100 33.55 -3.48 -13.71
N ALA A 101 32.89 -3.46 -12.56
CA ALA A 101 33.53 -3.35 -11.24
C ALA A 101 34.29 -4.61 -10.83
N THR A 102 33.90 -5.77 -11.37
CA THR A 102 34.59 -7.05 -11.14
C THR A 102 35.68 -7.32 -12.18
N LYS A 103 35.37 -7.17 -13.47
CA LYS A 103 36.24 -7.62 -14.58
C LYS A 103 37.04 -6.50 -15.28
N GLY A 104 36.85 -5.23 -14.90
CA GLY A 104 37.51 -4.10 -15.56
C GLY A 104 38.95 -3.83 -15.07
N THR A 105 39.64 -2.92 -15.77
CA THR A 105 40.94 -2.36 -15.33
C THR A 105 40.84 -1.64 -13.99
N ARG A 106 41.97 -1.39 -13.29
CA ARG A 106 41.99 -0.71 -11.97
C ARG A 106 41.20 0.61 -11.99
N SER A 107 41.40 1.45 -13.01
CA SER A 107 40.70 2.73 -13.19
C SER A 107 39.20 2.53 -13.43
N THR A 108 38.82 1.57 -14.28
CA THR A 108 37.42 1.24 -14.58
C THR A 108 36.69 0.74 -13.34
N ARG A 109 37.30 -0.16 -12.56
CA ARG A 109 36.72 -0.68 -11.32
C ARG A 109 36.45 0.43 -10.32
N ARG A 110 37.41 1.34 -10.12
CA ARG A 110 37.25 2.52 -9.25
C ARG A 110 36.07 3.39 -9.70
N ARG A 111 36.00 3.76 -10.97
CA ARG A 111 34.92 4.59 -11.53
C ARG A 111 33.56 3.90 -11.42
N ALA A 112 33.48 2.60 -11.74
CA ALA A 112 32.24 1.83 -11.66
C ALA A 112 31.68 1.79 -10.22
N ARG A 113 32.54 1.60 -9.21
CA ARG A 113 32.13 1.63 -7.79
C ARG A 113 31.64 3.01 -7.36
N GLN A 114 32.31 4.08 -7.79
CA GLN A 114 31.86 5.46 -7.52
C GLN A 114 30.47 5.74 -8.12
N ILE A 115 30.22 5.28 -9.36
CA ILE A 115 28.91 5.41 -10.00
C ILE A 115 27.86 4.59 -9.24
N LEU A 116 28.16 3.35 -8.85
CA LEU A 116 27.26 2.53 -8.02
C LEU A 116 26.90 3.23 -6.71
N GLN A 117 27.88 3.85 -6.05
CA GLN A 117 27.65 4.62 -4.82
C GLN A 117 26.73 5.83 -5.08
N ARG A 118 26.94 6.57 -6.17
CA ARG A 118 26.07 7.70 -6.57
C ARG A 118 24.64 7.27 -6.93
N LEU A 119 24.48 6.10 -7.55
CA LEU A 119 23.17 5.55 -7.90
C LEU A 119 22.44 4.92 -6.70
N SER A 120 23.17 4.63 -5.62
CA SER A 120 22.62 4.01 -4.43
C SER A 120 21.44 4.80 -3.86
N GLY A 121 20.36 4.08 -3.57
CA GLY A 121 19.13 4.66 -3.01
C GLY A 121 18.27 5.49 -3.96
N LYS A 122 18.66 5.75 -5.23
CA LYS A 122 17.83 6.51 -6.18
C LYS A 122 16.50 5.83 -6.46
N GLU A 123 16.53 4.53 -6.76
CA GLU A 123 15.33 3.71 -6.99
C GLU A 123 14.40 3.71 -5.78
N ARG A 124 14.96 3.58 -4.56
CA ARG A 124 14.20 3.64 -3.31
C ARG A 124 13.53 5.00 -3.10
N ARG A 125 14.24 6.10 -3.37
CA ARG A 125 13.68 7.47 -3.27
C ARG A 125 12.55 7.69 -4.27
N TYR A 126 12.70 7.20 -5.51
CA TYR A 126 11.65 7.27 -6.52
C TYR A 126 10.40 6.50 -6.10
N GLN A 127 10.55 5.25 -5.62
CA GLN A 127 9.45 4.46 -5.08
C GLN A 127 8.77 5.16 -3.91
N GLN A 128 9.55 5.72 -2.99
CA GLN A 128 9.05 6.44 -1.83
C GLN A 128 8.22 7.66 -2.24
N TRP A 129 8.73 8.46 -3.18
CA TRP A 129 8.01 9.60 -3.75
C TRP A 129 6.67 9.17 -4.38
N LEU A 130 6.68 8.10 -5.19
CA LEU A 130 5.47 7.57 -5.80
C LEU A 130 4.45 7.12 -4.75
N ASN A 131 4.88 6.33 -3.77
CA ASN A 131 4.00 5.87 -2.69
C ASN A 131 3.44 7.03 -1.87
N HIS A 132 4.21 8.11 -1.64
CA HIS A 132 3.71 9.32 -1.00
C HIS A 132 2.64 10.02 -1.85
N ASN A 133 2.76 10.06 -3.17
CA ASN A 133 1.75 10.67 -4.01
C ASN A 133 0.47 9.85 -4.05
N ILE A 134 0.59 8.52 -4.24
CA ILE A 134 -0.55 7.59 -4.27
C ILE A 134 -1.31 7.65 -2.95
N SER A 135 -0.63 7.46 -1.82
CA SER A 135 -1.27 7.52 -0.49
C SER A 135 -1.90 8.89 -0.20
N LYS A 136 -1.32 10.00 -0.70
CA LYS A 136 -1.94 11.32 -0.55
C LYS A 136 -3.25 11.40 -1.34
N SER A 137 -3.23 10.93 -2.59
CA SER A 137 -4.41 10.94 -3.46
C SER A 137 -5.55 10.12 -2.87
N ILE A 138 -5.26 8.90 -2.40
CA ILE A 138 -6.25 8.00 -1.80
C ILE A 138 -6.88 8.61 -0.55
N ILE A 139 -6.06 9.18 0.35
CA ILE A 139 -6.57 9.81 1.58
C ILE A 139 -7.41 11.05 1.25
N GLN A 140 -7.02 11.83 0.24
CA GLN A 140 -7.81 12.97 -0.22
C GLN A 140 -9.15 12.54 -0.82
N ASP A 141 -9.20 11.42 -1.54
CA ASP A 141 -10.45 10.87 -2.05
C ASP A 141 -11.36 10.39 -0.90
N ALA A 142 -10.79 9.69 0.09
CA ALA A 142 -11.52 9.28 1.30
C ALA A 142 -12.12 10.46 2.07
N LEU A 143 -11.36 11.55 2.23
CA LEU A 143 -11.85 12.78 2.86
C LEU A 143 -13.01 13.42 2.08
N LYS A 144 -12.92 13.50 0.75
CA LYS A 144 -13.97 14.09 -0.08
C LYS A 144 -15.28 13.31 0.00
N ASN A 145 -15.19 11.99 0.09
CA ASN A 145 -16.35 11.10 0.14
C ASN A 145 -16.84 10.81 1.56
N ASN A 146 -16.22 11.43 2.58
CA ASN A 146 -16.44 11.11 4.00
C ASN A 146 -16.45 9.58 4.23
N ALA A 147 -15.38 8.91 3.82
CA ALA A 147 -15.28 7.47 3.84
C ALA A 147 -14.06 6.98 4.62
N ALA A 148 -14.19 5.83 5.27
CA ALA A 148 -13.09 5.07 5.84
C ALA A 148 -12.36 4.31 4.74
N LEU A 149 -11.11 3.95 5.00
CA LEU A 149 -10.28 3.22 4.05
C LEU A 149 -10.10 1.78 4.50
N ALA A 150 -10.44 0.81 3.66
CA ALA A 150 -10.14 -0.59 3.88
C ALA A 150 -8.97 -1.03 2.99
N ILE A 151 -7.97 -1.68 3.58
CA ILE A 151 -6.78 -2.17 2.88
C ILE A 151 -6.55 -3.64 3.22
N GLU A 152 -6.01 -4.42 2.29
CA GLU A 152 -5.65 -5.81 2.63
C GLU A 152 -4.46 -5.90 3.58
N ASP A 153 -4.57 -6.80 4.56
CA ASP A 153 -3.45 -7.23 5.36
C ASP A 153 -2.56 -8.20 4.58
N LEU A 154 -1.58 -7.62 3.87
CA LEU A 154 -0.59 -8.37 3.10
C LEU A 154 0.58 -8.90 3.94
N THR A 155 0.44 -8.96 5.27
CA THR A 155 1.44 -9.60 6.13
C THR A 155 1.71 -11.04 5.64
N GLY A 156 2.99 -11.42 5.59
CA GLY A 156 3.39 -12.76 5.15
C GLY A 156 3.33 -13.03 3.63
N ILE A 157 3.03 -12.03 2.78
CA ILE A 157 2.91 -12.27 1.32
C ILE A 157 4.24 -12.66 0.67
N ARG A 158 5.38 -12.17 1.20
CA ARG A 158 6.71 -12.46 0.62
C ARG A 158 7.09 -13.91 0.83
N GLU A 159 6.84 -14.41 2.03
CA GLU A 159 7.03 -15.79 2.46
C GLU A 159 6.19 -16.71 1.57
N ARG A 160 4.89 -16.46 1.47
CA ARG A 160 3.96 -17.21 0.62
C ARG A 160 4.38 -17.21 -0.84
N THR A 161 4.76 -16.06 -1.39
CA THR A 161 5.11 -16.03 -2.79
C THR A 161 6.46 -16.72 -3.04
N ASN A 162 7.44 -16.56 -2.16
CA ASN A 162 8.80 -17.08 -2.35
C ASN A 162 8.89 -18.61 -2.36
N GLN A 163 7.86 -19.30 -1.85
CA GLN A 163 7.70 -20.75 -1.93
C GLN A 163 7.36 -21.26 -3.34
N LYS A 164 6.80 -20.41 -4.22
CA LYS A 164 6.41 -20.82 -5.58
C LYS A 164 7.58 -20.73 -6.58
N PRO A 165 7.75 -21.71 -7.49
CA PRO A 165 8.79 -21.68 -8.52
C PRO A 165 8.53 -20.52 -9.50
N ARG A 166 9.53 -19.65 -9.68
CA ARG A 166 9.40 -18.41 -10.46
C ARG A 166 10.71 -18.04 -11.15
N ASN A 167 10.60 -17.43 -12.33
CA ASN A 167 11.77 -16.93 -13.05
C ASN A 167 12.43 -15.76 -12.29
N LYS A 168 13.74 -15.58 -12.48
CA LYS A 168 14.58 -14.55 -11.85
C LYS A 168 13.99 -13.14 -11.97
N THR A 169 13.43 -12.81 -13.12
CA THR A 169 12.79 -11.50 -13.36
C THR A 169 11.57 -11.28 -12.47
N GLU A 170 10.71 -12.29 -12.37
CA GLU A 170 9.48 -12.22 -11.58
C GLU A 170 9.78 -12.17 -10.08
N ARG A 171 10.74 -12.98 -9.62
CA ARG A 171 11.23 -12.97 -8.23
C ARG A 171 11.76 -11.59 -7.85
N ARG A 172 12.60 -10.98 -8.70
CA ARG A 172 13.12 -9.62 -8.48
C ARG A 172 11.99 -8.59 -8.40
N ARG A 173 11.05 -8.59 -9.35
CA ARG A 173 9.92 -7.62 -9.37
C ARG A 173 9.02 -7.77 -8.15
N SER A 174 8.82 -8.99 -7.67
CA SER A 174 8.01 -9.27 -6.48
C SER A 174 8.68 -8.75 -5.21
N ASN A 175 9.99 -8.96 -5.08
CA ASN A 175 10.74 -8.55 -3.88
C ASN A 175 11.05 -7.05 -3.86
N SER A 176 11.08 -6.38 -5.02
CA SER A 176 11.31 -4.93 -5.09
C SER A 176 10.08 -4.10 -4.79
N TRP A 177 8.89 -4.71 -4.71
CA TRP A 177 7.68 -3.98 -4.40
C TRP A 177 7.52 -3.72 -2.90
N SER A 178 7.23 -2.46 -2.57
CA SER A 178 7.17 -1.93 -1.20
C SER A 178 5.72 -1.67 -0.74
N PHE A 179 4.84 -2.66 -0.86
CA PHE A 179 3.45 -2.56 -0.39
C PHE A 179 3.35 -2.15 1.08
N TYR A 180 4.23 -2.67 1.96
CA TYR A 180 4.33 -2.25 3.35
C TYR A 180 4.56 -0.74 3.52
N GLN A 181 5.35 -0.12 2.65
CA GLN A 181 5.59 1.32 2.71
C GLN A 181 4.35 2.10 2.30
N LEU A 182 3.61 1.64 1.29
CA LEU A 182 2.38 2.31 0.88
C LEU A 182 1.30 2.20 1.97
N ARG A 183 1.14 1.01 2.57
CA ARG A 183 0.28 0.80 3.74
C ARG A 183 0.64 1.74 4.89
N PHE A 184 1.90 1.75 5.31
CA PHE A 184 2.37 2.66 6.35
C PHE A 184 2.06 4.12 6.02
N PHE A 185 2.19 4.51 4.74
CA PHE A 185 1.86 5.86 4.30
C PHE A 185 0.37 6.18 4.33
N LEU A 186 -0.49 5.21 4.09
CA LEU A 186 -1.93 5.36 4.26
C LEU A 186 -2.28 5.48 5.74
N GLU A 187 -1.74 4.61 6.60
CA GLU A 187 -1.98 4.62 8.05
C GLU A 187 -1.59 5.95 8.69
N TYR A 188 -0.35 6.42 8.52
CA TYR A 188 0.07 7.66 9.18
C TYR A 188 -0.66 8.89 8.64
N LYS A 189 -1.00 8.92 7.35
CA LYS A 189 -1.77 10.03 6.77
C LYS A 189 -3.23 9.96 7.16
N GLY A 190 -3.78 8.77 7.30
CA GLY A 190 -5.12 8.55 7.84
C GLY A 190 -5.23 9.20 9.20
N ILE A 191 -4.31 8.87 10.12
CA ILE A 191 -4.21 9.51 11.43
C ILE A 191 -4.06 11.03 11.30
N GLN A 192 -3.17 11.51 10.42
CA GLN A 192 -2.92 12.93 10.23
C GLN A 192 -4.16 13.72 9.78
N PHE A 193 -5.05 13.11 9.01
CA PHE A 193 -6.23 13.75 8.44
C PHE A 193 -7.56 13.29 9.05
N GLY A 194 -7.55 12.40 10.05
CA GLY A 194 -8.76 11.87 10.68
C GLY A 194 -9.51 10.86 9.78
N VAL A 195 -8.82 10.21 8.86
CA VAL A 195 -9.39 9.10 8.07
C VAL A 195 -9.03 7.78 8.73
N GLU A 196 -10.05 7.00 9.08
CA GLU A 196 -9.86 5.65 9.62
C GLU A 196 -9.32 4.71 8.53
N VAL A 197 -8.26 3.96 8.84
CA VAL A 197 -7.65 2.97 7.94
C VAL A 197 -7.71 1.60 8.59
N ILE A 198 -8.42 0.68 7.96
CA ILE A 198 -8.75 -0.64 8.48
C ILE A 198 -8.05 -1.69 7.64
N ALA A 199 -7.30 -2.56 8.30
CA ALA A 199 -6.67 -3.71 7.67
C ALA A 199 -7.65 -4.90 7.68
N VAL A 200 -7.96 -5.46 6.52
CA VAL A 200 -8.86 -6.61 6.37
C VAL A 200 -8.09 -7.88 5.98
N PRO A 201 -8.53 -9.08 6.40
CA PRO A 201 -7.89 -10.32 5.99
C PRO A 201 -7.93 -10.52 4.46
N PRO A 202 -6.83 -10.97 3.82
CA PRO A 202 -6.75 -11.13 2.36
C PRO A 202 -7.42 -12.42 1.84
N ALA A 203 -8.17 -13.14 2.69
CA ALA A 203 -8.72 -14.43 2.32
C ALA A 203 -9.92 -14.25 1.37
N TRP A 204 -9.89 -14.96 0.23
CA TRP A 204 -10.98 -15.03 -0.76
C TRP A 204 -11.36 -13.74 -1.49
N THR A 205 -10.79 -12.58 -1.14
CA THR A 205 -11.04 -11.28 -1.80
C THR A 205 -10.81 -11.29 -3.32
N SER A 206 -9.83 -12.06 -3.79
CA SER A 206 -9.49 -12.20 -5.21
C SER A 206 -10.28 -13.27 -5.96
N GLN A 207 -11.03 -14.12 -5.24
CA GLN A 207 -11.78 -15.26 -5.79
C GLN A 207 -13.30 -15.08 -5.68
N THR A 208 -13.78 -14.18 -4.81
CA THR A 208 -15.20 -13.92 -4.60
C THR A 208 -15.73 -12.86 -5.55
N CYS A 209 -16.95 -12.99 -6.06
CA CYS A 209 -17.60 -11.95 -6.85
C CYS A 209 -18.18 -10.86 -5.95
N HIS A 210 -17.88 -9.60 -6.23
CA HIS A 210 -18.38 -8.49 -5.42
C HIS A 210 -19.90 -8.24 -5.53
N GLN A 211 -20.57 -8.78 -6.56
CA GLN A 211 -22.01 -8.59 -6.75
C GLN A 211 -22.84 -9.64 -6.01
N CYS A 212 -22.44 -10.91 -6.08
CA CYS A 212 -23.24 -12.03 -5.54
C CYS A 212 -22.52 -12.89 -4.50
N LEU A 213 -21.28 -12.54 -4.14
CA LEU A 213 -20.44 -13.25 -3.16
C LEU A 213 -20.12 -14.71 -3.50
N HIS A 214 -20.47 -15.18 -4.70
CA HIS A 214 -20.10 -16.51 -5.17
C HIS A 214 -18.64 -16.57 -5.59
N VAL A 215 -18.00 -17.73 -5.42
CA VAL A 215 -16.62 -17.96 -5.87
C VAL A 215 -16.61 -17.98 -7.39
N GLY A 216 -15.81 -17.12 -8.01
CA GLY A 216 -15.63 -17.06 -9.45
C GLY A 216 -14.27 -17.54 -9.92
N LEU A 217 -14.04 -17.41 -11.22
CA LEU A 217 -12.80 -17.74 -11.90
C LEU A 217 -12.00 -16.48 -12.18
N ARG A 218 -10.77 -16.44 -11.66
CA ARG A 218 -9.81 -15.38 -11.96
C ARG A 218 -8.80 -15.87 -13.01
N SER A 219 -8.72 -15.15 -14.13
CA SER A 219 -7.70 -15.32 -15.16
C SER A 219 -6.97 -13.99 -15.37
N ASP A 220 -5.77 -13.87 -14.78
CA ASP A 220 -4.94 -12.66 -14.80
C ASP A 220 -5.63 -11.39 -14.27
N LYS A 221 -5.99 -10.46 -15.17
CA LYS A 221 -6.69 -9.19 -14.89
C LYS A 221 -8.20 -9.31 -15.07
N ARG A 222 -8.71 -10.46 -15.51
CA ARG A 222 -10.14 -10.69 -15.68
C ARG A 222 -10.66 -11.59 -14.58
N PHE A 223 -11.81 -11.21 -14.05
CA PHE A 223 -12.62 -12.04 -13.18
C PHE A 223 -13.92 -12.37 -13.91
N LYS A 224 -14.37 -13.62 -13.78
CA LYS A 224 -15.68 -14.06 -14.26
C LYS A 224 -16.39 -14.79 -13.12
N CYS A 225 -17.58 -14.34 -12.76
CA CYS A 225 -18.45 -15.04 -11.84
C CYS A 225 -18.93 -16.36 -12.47
N THR A 226 -18.94 -17.45 -11.71
CA THR A 226 -19.47 -18.75 -12.16
C THR A 226 -20.95 -18.93 -11.83
N ASN A 227 -21.55 -18.02 -11.06
CA ASN A 227 -22.98 -18.02 -10.81
C ASN A 227 -23.71 -17.50 -12.07
N GLU A 228 -24.48 -18.37 -12.71
CA GLU A 228 -25.23 -18.07 -13.94
C GLU A 228 -26.20 -16.89 -13.77
N ALA A 229 -26.80 -16.74 -12.58
CA ALA A 229 -27.72 -15.64 -12.29
C ALA A 229 -27.05 -14.26 -12.19
N CYS A 230 -25.75 -14.21 -11.87
CA CYS A 230 -25.00 -12.95 -11.78
C CYS A 230 -24.22 -12.68 -13.07
N SER A 231 -23.50 -13.69 -13.58
CA SER A 231 -22.71 -13.63 -14.82
C SER A 231 -21.75 -12.44 -14.94
N TRP A 232 -21.42 -11.77 -13.84
CA TRP A 232 -20.54 -10.59 -13.84
C TRP A 232 -19.14 -10.95 -14.33
N SER A 233 -18.59 -10.11 -15.20
CA SER A 233 -17.20 -10.20 -15.63
C SER A 233 -16.56 -8.83 -15.77
N GLY A 234 -15.29 -8.71 -15.40
CA GLY A 234 -14.61 -7.42 -15.39
C GLY A 234 -13.17 -7.48 -14.90
N ASP A 235 -12.65 -6.32 -14.50
CA ASP A 235 -11.30 -6.20 -13.95
C ASP A 235 -11.24 -6.89 -12.56
N ALA A 236 -10.30 -7.82 -12.41
CA ALA A 236 -10.15 -8.62 -11.20
C ALA A 236 -9.64 -7.81 -10.00
N ASP A 237 -8.86 -6.76 -10.24
CA ASP A 237 -8.33 -5.88 -9.19
C ASP A 237 -9.43 -4.91 -8.72
N PHE A 238 -10.31 -4.45 -9.62
CA PHE A 238 -11.52 -3.71 -9.24
C PHE A 238 -12.49 -4.56 -8.42
N ASN A 239 -12.72 -5.82 -8.82
CA ASN A 239 -13.52 -6.77 -8.04
C ASN A 239 -12.92 -7.00 -6.64
N GLY A 240 -11.61 -7.17 -6.56
CA GLY A 240 -10.89 -7.26 -5.28
C GLY A 240 -11.11 -6.02 -4.41
N ALA A 241 -10.93 -4.83 -4.97
CA ALA A 241 -11.15 -3.57 -4.26
C ALA A 241 -12.59 -3.41 -3.74
N LYS A 242 -13.60 -3.84 -4.51
CA LYS A 242 -15.00 -3.87 -4.05
C LYS A 242 -15.21 -4.87 -2.90
N ASN A 243 -14.65 -6.07 -2.99
CA ASN A 243 -14.73 -7.04 -1.89
C ASN A 243 -14.07 -6.53 -0.61
N ILE A 244 -12.91 -5.89 -0.72
CA ILE A 244 -12.20 -5.27 0.40
C ILE A 244 -13.06 -4.18 1.05
N ALA A 245 -13.74 -3.36 0.24
CA ALA A 245 -14.66 -2.35 0.73
C ALA A 245 -15.83 -2.99 1.52
N THR A 246 -16.45 -4.05 0.97
CA THR A 246 -17.54 -4.78 1.64
C THR A 246 -17.10 -5.36 2.97
N ILE A 247 -15.93 -6.01 3.02
CA ILE A 247 -15.38 -6.56 4.26
C ILE A 247 -15.08 -5.43 5.25
N GLY A 248 -14.45 -4.36 4.79
CA GLY A 248 -14.16 -3.18 5.61
C GLY A 248 -15.42 -2.56 6.21
N ALA A 249 -16.51 -2.46 5.46
CA ALA A 249 -17.79 -1.95 5.94
C ALA A 249 -18.36 -2.81 7.08
N VAL A 250 -18.14 -4.13 7.07
CA VAL A 250 -18.50 -5.00 8.20
C VAL A 250 -17.70 -4.66 9.45
N PHE A 251 -16.40 -4.40 9.32
CA PHE A 251 -15.54 -3.99 10.45
C PHE A 251 -15.91 -2.62 11.03
N VAL A 252 -16.38 -1.69 10.18
CA VAL A 252 -16.82 -0.36 10.63
C VAL A 252 -18.18 -0.40 11.30
N ASN A 253 -19.12 -1.16 10.72
CA ASN A 253 -20.54 -1.09 11.09
C ASN A 253 -20.96 -2.12 12.16
N GLN A 254 -20.11 -3.08 12.55
CA GLN A 254 -20.47 -4.09 13.56
C GLN A 254 -19.73 -3.93 14.90
N PRO A 255 -20.43 -4.10 16.04
CA PRO A 255 -19.77 -4.33 17.32
C PRO A 255 -19.17 -5.76 17.34
N ARG A 256 -17.88 -5.89 16.97
CA ARG A 256 -17.00 -7.08 17.18
C ARG A 256 -17.72 -8.45 17.19
N GLY A 257 -18.45 -8.79 16.13
CA GLY A 257 -19.15 -10.06 15.97
C GLY A 257 -18.61 -10.89 14.79
N SER A 258 -18.50 -12.20 14.98
CA SER A 258 -17.77 -13.15 14.11
C SER A 258 -18.50 -13.61 12.83
N ASN A 259 -19.29 -12.76 12.16
CA ASN A 259 -20.03 -13.18 10.96
C ASN A 259 -19.44 -12.57 9.67
N CYS A 260 -18.24 -13.04 9.34
CA CYS A 260 -17.55 -12.70 8.11
C CYS A 260 -18.06 -13.58 6.96
N LEU A 261 -18.93 -13.04 6.11
CA LEU A 261 -19.32 -13.60 4.80
C LEU A 261 -20.07 -14.95 4.86
N CYS A 262 -21.28 -14.97 5.43
CA CYS A 262 -22.25 -16.03 5.11
C CYS A 262 -23.36 -15.47 4.21
N CYS A 263 -23.89 -16.30 3.31
CA CYS A 263 -25.13 -15.97 2.60
C CYS A 263 -26.24 -15.66 3.61
N GLU A 264 -27.17 -14.77 3.25
CA GLU A 264 -28.43 -14.65 3.99
C GLU A 264 -29.15 -16.00 3.93
N LEU A 265 -29.34 -16.62 5.09
CA LEU A 265 -30.23 -17.77 5.23
C LEU A 265 -31.62 -17.20 5.47
N SER A 266 -32.52 -17.31 4.50
CA SER A 266 -33.93 -17.00 4.71
C SER A 266 -34.57 -18.11 5.54
N THR A 267 -35.32 -17.72 6.56
CA THR A 267 -36.19 -18.64 7.32
C THR A 267 -37.50 -18.78 6.57
N ASP A 268 -37.81 -19.99 6.12
CA ASP A 268 -39.17 -20.30 5.67
C ASP A 268 -40.05 -20.68 6.88
N SER A 269 -41.36 -20.68 6.69
CA SER A 269 -42.43 -20.92 7.70
C SER A 269 -42.34 -22.25 8.48
N SER A 270 -41.36 -23.11 8.17
CA SER A 270 -41.07 -24.38 8.84
C SER A 270 -39.86 -24.35 9.78
N GLY A 271 -39.16 -23.22 9.94
CA GLY A 271 -38.13 -23.03 10.96
C GLY A 271 -36.80 -23.77 10.75
N LEU A 272 -36.55 -24.39 9.59
CA LEU A 272 -35.30 -25.10 9.28
C LEU A 272 -34.43 -24.32 8.28
N LEU A 273 -33.16 -24.10 8.64
CA LEU A 273 -32.14 -23.47 7.77
C LEU A 273 -31.72 -24.44 6.67
N LYS A 274 -32.02 -24.13 5.39
CA LYS A 274 -31.50 -24.86 4.23
C LYS A 274 -30.66 -23.93 3.35
N SER A 275 -29.49 -24.40 2.92
CA SER A 275 -28.80 -23.85 1.74
C SER A 275 -29.59 -24.25 0.49
N LEU A 276 -29.84 -23.32 -0.45
CA LEU A 276 -30.46 -23.62 -1.74
C LEU A 276 -29.66 -24.71 -2.50
N ARG A 277 -30.07 -25.97 -2.37
CA ARG A 277 -29.81 -26.99 -3.39
C ARG A 277 -30.88 -26.78 -4.45
N SER A 278 -30.49 -26.33 -5.64
CA SER A 278 -31.36 -26.47 -6.81
C SER A 278 -31.65 -27.97 -7.02
N PRO A 279 -32.91 -28.37 -7.24
CA PRO A 279 -33.22 -29.77 -7.47
C PRO A 279 -32.64 -30.19 -8.82
N LEU A 280 -31.81 -31.24 -8.80
CA LEU A 280 -31.67 -32.12 -9.96
C LEU A 280 -33.04 -32.74 -10.22
N ALA A 281 -33.68 -32.32 -11.30
CA ALA A 281 -34.73 -33.05 -12.01
C ALA A 281 -34.49 -32.72 -13.50
N GLY A 282 -34.22 -33.65 -14.41
CA GLY A 282 -34.74 -35.00 -14.47
C GLY A 282 -36.03 -35.03 -15.28
N ALA A 283 -35.94 -34.69 -16.57
CA ALA A 283 -36.74 -35.19 -17.69
C ALA A 283 -36.02 -34.82 -18.98
#